data_AF-A0A518J292-F1
#
_entry.id   AF-A0A518J292-F1
#
_cell.length_a   1.000
_cell.length_b   1.000
_cell.length_c   1.000
_cell.angle_alpha   90.00
_cell.angle_beta   90.00
_cell.angle_gamma   90.00
#
_symmetry.space_group_name_H-M   'P 1'
#
loop_
_entity.id
_entity.type
_entity.pdbx_description
1 polymer ?
#
loop_
_entity_poly.entity_id
_entity_poly.type
_entity_poly.pdbx_seq_one_letter_code
_entity_poly.pdbx_strand_id
1 'polypeptide(L)' 'MIRDNKSEFIKKADAAMEEAAEVVLQRARQHNTPIVVWRDGKVVELDPFSPEFDRQKSNSPTANED' A
#
# COMPACT_ATOMS: atom_id res chain seq x y z
N MET A 1 -19.68 3.82 -20.30
CA MET A 1 -18.71 4.72 -19.63
C MET A 1 -18.95 4.63 -18.13
N ILE A 2 -18.17 3.80 -17.43
CA ILE A 2 -18.19 3.74 -15.97
C ILE A 2 -17.45 4.99 -15.50
N ARG A 3 -18.17 5.91 -14.86
CA ARG A 3 -17.53 7.08 -14.24
C ARG A 3 -16.78 6.57 -13.02
N ASP A 4 -15.45 6.68 -13.03
CA ASP A 4 -14.58 6.58 -11.85
C ASP A 4 -14.94 7.70 -10.87
N ASN A 5 -16.10 7.57 -10.23
CA ASN A 5 -16.62 8.56 -9.29
C ASN A 5 -16.17 8.24 -7.88
N LYS A 6 -14.90 7.82 -7.70
CA LYS A 6 -14.27 7.94 -6.38
C LYS A 6 -14.26 9.43 -6.07
N SER A 7 -14.94 9.80 -4.99
CA SER A 7 -14.94 11.17 -4.47
C SER A 7 -13.50 11.68 -4.41
N GLU A 8 -13.26 12.91 -4.86
CA GLU A 8 -11.93 13.55 -4.82
C GLU A 8 -11.30 13.51 -3.43
N PHE A 9 -12.13 13.47 -2.38
CA PHE A 9 -11.69 13.26 -1.02
C PHE A 9 -11.05 11.88 -0.80
N ILE A 10 -11.66 10.82 -1.33
CA ILE A 10 -11.14 9.44 -1.21
C ILE A 10 -9.79 9.34 -1.94
N LYS A 11 -9.66 9.93 -3.13
CA LYS A 11 -8.38 9.93 -3.86
C LYS A 11 -7.26 10.60 -3.07
N LYS A 12 -7.55 11.73 -2.44
CA LYS A 12 -6.58 12.44 -1.59
C LYS A 12 -6.24 11.64 -0.33
N ALA A 13 -7.22 11.00 0.28
CA ALA A 13 -6.98 10.13 1.44
C ALA A 13 -6.10 8.92 1.07
N ASP A 14 -6.39 8.26 -0.05
CA ASP A 14 -5.59 7.15 -0.57
C ASP A 14 -4.14 7.61 -0.82
N ALA A 15 -3.93 8.77 -1.47
CA ALA A 15 -2.60 9.31 -1.72
C ALA A 15 -1.84 9.68 -0.44
N ALA A 16 -2.53 10.26 0.56
CA ALA A 16 -1.90 10.57 1.85
C ALA A 16 -1.50 9.31 2.62
N MET A 17 -2.31 8.24 2.54
CA MET A 17 -1.95 6.94 3.13
C MET A 17 -0.75 6.31 2.43
N GLU A 18 -0.67 6.45 1.11
CA GLU A 18 0.44 5.98 0.30
C GLU A 18 1.76 6.69 0.66
N GLU A 19 1.73 8.02 0.80
CA GLU A 19 2.88 8.82 1.26
C GLU A 19 3.30 8.45 2.68
N ALA A 20 2.34 8.26 3.60
CA ALA A 20 2.63 7.84 4.96
C ALA A 20 3.32 6.46 5.01
N ALA A 21 2.86 5.51 4.17
CA ALA A 21 3.46 4.19 4.08
C ALA A 21 4.92 4.26 3.57
N GLU A 22 5.21 5.12 2.60
CA GLU A 22 6.58 5.34 2.11
C GLU A 22 7.51 5.86 3.20
N VAL A 23 7.04 6.80 4.03
CA VAL A 23 7.83 7.33 5.16
C VAL A 23 8.11 6.23 6.20
N VAL A 24 7.12 5.38 6.51
CA VAL A 24 7.30 4.25 7.43
C VAL A 24 8.37 3.29 6.90
N LEU A 25 8.26 2.90 5.63
CA LEU A 25 9.21 2.00 4.97
C LEU A 25 10.63 2.59 4.96
N GLN A 26 10.77 3.88 4.65
CA GLN A 26 12.06 4.56 4.66
C GLN A 26 12.72 4.50 6.04
N ARG A 27 11.97 4.80 7.11
CA ARG A 27 12.48 4.75 8.48
C ARG A 27 12.85 3.32 8.89
N ALA A 28 12.03 2.34 8.53
CA ALA A 28 12.28 0.94 8.82
C ALA A 28 13.57 0.45 8.15
N ARG A 29 13.80 0.81 6.87
CA ARG A 29 15.04 0.52 6.14
C ARG A 29 16.27 1.18 6.77
N GLN A 30 16.16 2.45 7.18
CA GLN A 30 17.26 3.19 7.82
C GLN A 30 17.75 2.54 9.12
N HIS A 31 16.83 1.99 9.91
CA HIS A 31 17.14 1.39 11.20
C HIS A 31 17.16 -0.14 11.16
N ASN A 32 17.09 -0.75 9.96
CA ASN A 32 16.99 -2.20 9.77
C ASN A 32 15.95 -2.85 10.70
N THR A 33 14.78 -2.21 10.83
CA THR A 33 13.73 -2.58 11.77
C THR A 33 12.60 -3.30 11.03
N PRO A 34 12.14 -4.48 11.51
CA PRO A 34 10.99 -5.17 10.94
C PRO A 34 9.72 -4.31 10.94
N ILE A 35 8.91 -4.45 9.90
CA ILE A 35 7.60 -3.80 9.78
C ILE A 35 6.53 -4.79 10.26
N VAL A 36 5.73 -4.37 11.22
CA VAL A 36 4.62 -5.18 11.75
C VAL A 36 3.34 -4.84 10.99
N VAL A 37 2.72 -5.85 10.37
CA VAL A 37 1.43 -5.70 9.67
C VAL A 37 0.37 -6.61 10.27
N TRP A 38 -0.88 -6.17 10.20
CA TRP A 38 -2.03 -7.02 10.49
C TRP A 38 -2.59 -7.59 9.18
N ARG A 39 -2.59 -8.92 9.04
CA ARG A 39 -3.09 -9.62 7.85
C ARG A 39 -3.78 -10.91 8.28
N ASP A 40 -4.96 -11.17 7.72
CA ASP A 40 -5.73 -12.40 7.97
C ASP A 40 -5.96 -12.72 9.46
N GLY A 41 -6.22 -11.67 10.25
CA GLY A 41 -6.46 -11.78 11.69
C GLY A 41 -5.21 -12.07 12.53
N LYS A 42 -4.02 -11.91 11.95
CA LYS A 42 -2.74 -12.17 12.61
C LYS A 42 -1.78 -10.99 12.48
N VAL A 43 -0.88 -10.89 13.45
CA VAL A 43 0.27 -10.00 13.41
C VAL A 43 1.40 -10.71 12.68
N VAL A 44 1.95 -10.08 11.65
CA VAL A 44 3.06 -10.60 10.85
C VAL A 44 4.18 -9.57 10.81
N GLU A 45 5.41 -10.01 11.00
CA GLU A 45 6.61 -9.19 10.86
C GLU A 45 7.21 -9.40 9.47
N LEU A 46 7.52 -8.29 8.81
CA LEU A 46 8.07 -8.26 7.46
C LEU A 46 9.44 -7.56 7.46
N ASP A 47 10.36 -8.08 6.66
CA ASP A 47 11.65 -7.45 6.44
C ASP A 47 11.44 -6.13 5.66
N PRO A 48 12.02 -4.99 6.09
CA PRO A 48 11.87 -3.71 5.38
C PRO A 48 12.44 -3.70 3.95
N PHE A 49 13.24 -4.70 3.57
CA PHE A 49 13.76 -4.94 2.23
C PHE A 49 13.03 -6.08 1.49
N SER A 50 11.92 -6.57 2.05
CA SER A 50 11.06 -7.56 1.40
C SER A 50 10.57 -7.05 0.03
N PRO A 51 10.58 -7.87 -1.03
CA PRO A 51 10.09 -7.51 -2.34
C PRO A 51 8.62 -7.08 -2.37
N GLU A 52 7.83 -7.40 -1.34
CA GLU A 52 6.43 -6.98 -1.23
C GLU A 52 6.27 -5.47 -1.06
N PHE A 53 7.31 -4.78 -0.60
CA PHE A 53 7.36 -3.33 -0.51
C PHE A 53 7.88 -2.66 -1.78
N ASP A 54 8.44 -3.44 -2.71
CA ASP A 54 8.87 -2.94 -4.01
C ASP A 54 7.63 -2.89 -4.91
N ARG A 55 6.90 -1.78 -4.80
CA ARG A 55 5.59 -1.57 -5.40
C ARG A 55 5.58 -2.01 -6.88
N GLN A 56 4.86 -3.09 -7.20
CA GLN A 56 4.28 -3.24 -8.53
C GLN A 56 3.31 -2.08 -8.69
N LYS A 57 3.54 -1.20 -9.67
CA LYS A 57 2.49 -0.30 -10.17
C LYS A 57 1.36 -1.19 -10.68
N SER A 58 0.41 -1.55 -9.81
CA SER A 58 -0.82 -2.19 -10.24
C SER A 58 -1.55 -1.17 -11.10
N ASN A 59 -1.52 -1.40 -12.41
CA ASN A 59 -2.58 -0.97 -13.27
C ASN A 59 -3.90 -1.29 -12.56
N SER A 60 -4.79 -0.30 -12.59
CA SER A 60 -6.18 -0.37 -12.13
C SER A 60 -6.81 -1.73 -12.45
N PRO A 61 -7.70 -2.25 -11.59
CA PRO A 61 -8.34 -3.53 -11.86
C PRO A 61 -9.19 -3.41 -13.13
N THR A 62 -8.74 -4.03 -14.22
CA THR A 62 -9.63 -4.48 -15.29
C THR A 62 -10.59 -5.48 -14.66
N ALA A 63 -11.78 -5.00 -14.33
CA ALA A 63 -12.94 -5.82 -14.09
C ALA A 63 -13.27 -6.56 -15.40
N ASN A 64 -12.80 -7.80 -15.52
CA ASN A 64 -13.43 -8.78 -16.38
C ASN A 64 -14.30 -9.64 -15.45
N GLU A 65 -15.61 -9.69 -15.72
CA GLU A 65 -16.36 -10.94 -15.92
C GLU A 65 -17.83 -10.59 -16.26
N ASP A 66 -18.19 -11.02 -17.48
CA ASP A 66 -19.48 -11.33 -18.12
C ASP A 66 -20.63 -10.30 -18.26
#